data_AF-A0A932YN15-F1
#
_entry.id   AF-A0A932YN15-F1
#
_cell.length_a   1.000
_cell.length_b   1.000
_cell.length_c   1.000
_cell.angle_alpha   90.00
_cell.angle_beta   90.00
_cell.angle_gamma   90.00
#
_symmetry.space_group_name_H-M   'P 1'
#
loop_
_entity.id
_entity.type
_entity.pdbx_description
1 polymer ?
#
loop_
_entity_poly.entity_id
_entity_poly.type
_entity_poly.pdbx_seq_one_letter_code
_entity_poly.pdbx_strand_id
1 'polypeptide(L)'
;GTSVRLETDPTQGELDKYGRLLAYAFLGSGINVAEYMIAEGYGHEYTYNLPYKYQADFKAAETTAREQKRGLWADDACMNDLRSRSLPPVSKPSEGGQYECSRNAYNCSDFATQVEAQSAFESCGGINHNIHKLDADGDGEACESLP
;
A
#
# COMPACT_ATOMS: atom_id res chain seq x y z
N GLY A 1 -34.02 1.95 2.71
CA GLY A 1 -32.76 2.10 3.45
C GLY A 1 -33.04 2.18 4.93
N THR A 2 -32.00 2.08 5.77
CA THR A 2 -32.11 2.12 7.23
C THR A 2 -31.72 3.51 7.72
N SER A 3 -32.47 4.08 8.67
CA SER A 3 -32.12 5.35 9.30
C SER A 3 -30.85 5.20 10.13
N VAL A 4 -29.97 6.20 10.04
CA VAL A 4 -28.74 6.30 10.83
C VAL A 4 -28.75 7.59 11.65
N ARG A 5 -28.11 7.55 12.81
CA ARG A 5 -27.84 8.73 13.63
C ARG A 5 -26.37 9.10 13.49
N LEU A 6 -26.09 10.37 13.20
CA LEU A 6 -24.73 10.89 13.19
C LEU A 6 -24.43 11.57 14.53
N GLU A 7 -23.21 11.40 15.01
CA GLU A 7 -22.72 12.02 16.22
C GLU A 7 -21.35 12.64 15.96
N THR A 8 -21.22 13.95 16.19
CA THR A 8 -19.95 14.67 16.11
C THR A 8 -19.19 14.56 17.43
N ASP A 9 -17.87 14.79 17.36
CA ASP A 9 -16.98 14.79 18.52
C ASP A 9 -16.45 16.21 18.76
N PRO A 10 -16.88 16.92 19.82
CA PRO A 10 -16.41 18.28 20.10
C PRO A 10 -14.90 18.37 20.40
N THR A 11 -14.24 17.24 20.70
CA THR A 11 -12.78 17.21 20.87
C THR A 11 -12.04 17.21 19.53
N GLN A 12 -12.75 16.97 18.44
CA GLN A 12 -12.24 16.91 17.07
C GLN A 12 -12.84 18.04 16.23
N GLY A 13 -12.25 18.31 15.08
CA GLY A 13 -12.87 19.19 14.09
C GLY A 13 -14.12 18.53 13.50
N GLU A 14 -15.18 19.30 13.27
CA GLU A 14 -16.40 18.79 12.61
C GLU A 14 -16.17 18.47 11.13
N LEU A 15 -15.26 19.19 10.48
CA LEU A 15 -14.89 18.96 9.08
C LEU A 15 -13.38 18.73 8.96
N ASP A 16 -12.99 17.95 7.96
CA ASP A 16 -11.59 17.86 7.57
C ASP A 16 -11.16 18.99 6.61
N LYS A 17 -9.88 18.97 6.20
CA LYS A 17 -9.30 19.96 5.27
C LYS A 17 -9.96 20.00 3.88
N TYR A 18 -10.76 18.99 3.53
CA TYR A 18 -11.50 18.90 2.28
C TYR A 18 -12.99 19.25 2.45
N GLY A 19 -13.42 19.68 3.64
CA GLY A 19 -14.80 20.03 3.94
C GLY A 19 -15.72 18.83 4.14
N ARG A 20 -15.19 17.63 4.41
CA ARG A 20 -15.99 16.43 4.68
C ARG A 20 -16.37 16.37 6.16
N LEU A 21 -17.62 16.04 6.46
CA LEU A 21 -18.11 15.85 7.82
C LEU A 21 -17.44 14.67 8.51
N LEU A 22 -16.88 14.93 9.68
CA LEU A 22 -16.33 13.94 10.61
C LEU A 22 -17.38 13.64 11.68
N ALA A 23 -17.98 12.46 11.58
CA ALA A 23 -19.00 12.00 12.52
C ALA A 23 -18.98 10.48 12.65
N TYR A 24 -19.37 9.99 13.83
CA TYR A 24 -19.67 8.59 14.04
C TYR A 24 -21.09 8.28 13.56
N ALA A 25 -21.23 7.18 12.82
CA ALA A 25 -22.53 6.70 12.37
C ALA A 25 -23.04 5.59 13.29
N PHE A 26 -24.28 5.73 13.75
CA PHE A 26 -24.96 4.76 14.58
C PHE A 26 -26.19 4.20 13.86
N LEU A 27 -26.33 2.87 13.87
CA LEU A 27 -27.54 2.20 13.43
C LEU A 27 -28.68 2.43 14.44
N GLY A 28 -29.94 2.22 14.02
CA GLY A 28 -31.10 2.31 14.92
C GLY A 28 -31.04 1.38 16.14
N SER A 29 -30.24 0.31 16.08
CA SER A 29 -29.94 -0.59 17.20
C SER A 29 -28.92 -0.03 18.21
N GLY A 30 -28.31 1.13 17.93
CA GLY A 30 -27.26 1.72 18.75
C GLY A 30 -25.84 1.26 18.40
N ILE A 31 -25.68 0.42 17.37
CA ILE A 31 -24.35 -0.04 16.93
C ILE A 31 -23.57 1.13 16.33
N ASN A 32 -22.37 1.40 16.86
CA ASN A 32 -21.39 2.26 16.23
C ASN A 32 -20.77 1.54 15.02
N VAL A 33 -21.02 2.05 13.82
CA VAL A 33 -20.58 1.39 12.58
C VAL A 33 -19.06 1.33 12.48
N ALA A 34 -18.36 2.36 12.94
CA ALA A 34 -16.89 2.39 12.89
C ALA A 34 -16.27 1.32 13.81
N GLU A 35 -16.77 1.20 15.04
CA GLU A 35 -16.34 0.15 15.98
C GLU A 35 -16.58 -1.24 15.41
N TYR A 36 -17.78 -1.49 14.87
CA TYR A 36 -18.13 -2.76 14.25
C TYR A 36 -17.21 -3.08 13.07
N MET A 37 -16.95 -2.10 12.19
CA MET A 37 -16.03 -2.29 11.08
C MET A 37 -14.62 -2.67 11.53
N ILE A 38 -14.11 -2.03 12.58
CA ILE A 38 -12.79 -2.33 13.13
C ILE A 38 -12.78 -3.73 13.76
N ALA A 39 -13.81 -4.09 14.55
CA ALA A 39 -13.93 -5.39 15.20
C ALA A 39 -14.04 -6.57 14.21
N GLU A 40 -14.61 -6.34 13.03
CA GLU A 40 -14.68 -7.31 11.95
C GLU A 40 -13.43 -7.28 11.04
N GLY A 41 -12.45 -6.42 11.33
CA GLY A 41 -11.20 -6.33 10.60
C GLY A 41 -11.31 -5.66 9.23
N TYR A 42 -12.35 -4.85 8.99
CA TYR A 42 -12.51 -4.09 7.73
C TYR A 42 -11.73 -2.77 7.70
N GLY A 43 -11.13 -2.37 8.82
CA GLY A 43 -10.33 -1.15 8.91
C GLY A 43 -9.46 -1.14 10.16
N HIS A 44 -8.52 -0.21 10.16
CA HIS A 44 -7.62 0.04 11.28
C HIS A 44 -8.18 1.10 12.22
N GLU A 45 -7.82 1.03 13.50
CA GLU A 45 -7.93 2.18 14.38
C GLU A 45 -6.86 3.19 13.95
N TYR A 46 -7.27 4.43 13.71
CA TYR A 46 -6.35 5.49 13.30
C TYR A 46 -6.54 6.75 14.13
N THR A 47 -5.68 6.92 15.12
CA THR A 47 -5.57 8.17 15.88
C THR A 47 -4.61 9.11 15.16
N TYR A 48 -5.11 10.25 14.68
CA TYR A 48 -4.28 11.25 14.00
C TYR A 48 -3.43 12.07 14.98
N ASN A 49 -4.05 12.83 15.89
CA ASN A 49 -3.35 13.75 16.81
C ASN A 49 -3.85 13.64 18.26
N LEU A 50 -5.12 13.95 18.50
CA LEU A 50 -5.73 14.01 19.83
C LEU A 50 -6.58 12.75 20.10
N PRO A 51 -6.68 12.30 21.36
CA PRO A 51 -7.61 11.25 21.71
C PRO A 51 -9.05 11.71 21.44
N TYR A 52 -9.79 10.88 20.73
CA TYR A 52 -11.20 11.09 20.41
C TYR A 52 -12.09 10.22 21.32
N LYS A 53 -13.39 10.53 21.33
CA LYS A 53 -14.38 10.01 22.27
C LYS A 53 -14.38 8.48 22.44
N TYR A 54 -14.24 7.72 21.34
CA TYR A 54 -14.33 6.25 21.32
C TYR A 54 -12.97 5.55 21.12
N GLN A 55 -11.85 6.26 21.30
CA GLN A 55 -10.53 5.73 20.97
C GLN A 55 -10.20 4.42 21.70
N ALA A 56 -10.53 4.34 22.99
CA ALA A 56 -10.26 3.14 23.78
C ALA A 56 -11.01 1.92 23.23
N ASP A 57 -12.29 2.10 22.90
CA ASP A 57 -13.14 1.04 22.35
C ASP A 57 -12.65 0.58 20.98
N PHE A 58 -12.25 1.53 20.12
CA PHE A 58 -11.75 1.20 18.77
C PHE A 58 -10.40 0.47 18.83
N LYS A 59 -9.53 0.83 19.78
CA LYS A 59 -8.26 0.11 20.02
C LYS A 59 -8.51 -1.31 20.53
N ALA A 60 -9.49 -1.49 21.41
CA ALA A 60 -9.89 -2.80 21.90
C ALA A 60 -10.51 -3.66 20.78
N ALA A 61 -11.35 -3.06 19.93
CA ALA A 61 -11.93 -3.70 18.76
C ALA A 61 -10.85 -4.16 17.77
N GLU A 62 -9.84 -3.33 17.49
CA GLU A 62 -8.75 -3.70 16.58
C GLU A 62 -7.89 -4.83 17.16
N THR A 63 -7.61 -4.78 18.48
CA THR A 63 -6.92 -5.86 19.19
C THR A 63 -7.66 -7.19 19.03
N THR A 64 -8.98 -7.16 19.24
CA THR A 64 -9.85 -8.33 19.06
C THR A 64 -9.80 -8.85 17.62
N ALA A 65 -9.86 -7.95 16.63
CA ALA A 65 -9.81 -8.33 15.22
C ALA A 65 -8.46 -8.96 14.83
N ARG A 66 -7.35 -8.47 15.38
CA ARG A 66 -6.00 -9.05 15.19
C ARG A 66 -5.89 -10.44 15.82
N GLU A 67 -6.30 -10.58 17.08
CA GLU A 67 -6.24 -11.86 17.80
C GLU A 67 -7.09 -12.94 17.12
N GLN A 68 -8.25 -12.55 16.59
CA GLN A 68 -9.16 -13.46 15.89
C GLN A 68 -8.85 -13.58 14.39
N LYS A 69 -7.80 -12.90 13.89
CA LYS A 69 -7.39 -12.93 12.48
C LYS A 69 -8.54 -12.63 11.51
N ARG A 70 -9.32 -11.59 11.80
CA ARG A 70 -10.49 -11.21 10.99
C ARG A 70 -10.11 -10.23 9.88
N GLY A 71 -10.80 -10.31 8.74
CA GLY A 71 -10.68 -9.33 7.66
C GLY A 71 -9.24 -9.12 7.21
N LEU A 72 -8.76 -7.88 7.28
CA LEU A 72 -7.38 -7.47 6.96
C LEU A 72 -6.31 -8.21 7.77
N TRP A 73 -6.66 -8.83 8.89
CA TRP A 73 -5.76 -9.56 9.79
C TRP A 73 -5.72 -11.07 9.54
N ALA A 74 -6.53 -11.57 8.60
CA ALA A 74 -6.50 -12.98 8.24
C ALA A 74 -5.14 -13.36 7.63
N ASP A 75 -4.65 -14.57 7.90
CA ASP A 75 -3.34 -15.05 7.40
C ASP A 75 -3.29 -15.03 5.86
N ASP A 76 -4.44 -15.15 5.21
CA ASP A 76 -4.64 -15.17 3.77
C ASP A 76 -5.21 -13.85 3.20
N ALA A 77 -5.36 -12.80 4.01
CA ALA A 77 -5.93 -11.52 3.56
C ALA A 77 -5.17 -10.91 2.37
N CYS A 78 -3.85 -11.09 2.32
CA CYS A 78 -2.98 -10.68 1.23
C CYS A 78 -2.62 -11.82 0.26
N MET A 79 -3.17 -13.02 0.45
CA MET A 79 -2.92 -14.18 -0.43
C MET A 79 -3.86 -14.20 -1.63
N ASN A 80 -3.96 -13.07 -2.33
CA ASN A 80 -4.26 -13.11 -3.76
C ASN A 80 -2.93 -13.01 -4.51
N ASP A 81 -2.57 -14.09 -5.20
CA ASP A 81 -1.57 -14.19 -6.29
C ASP A 81 -0.18 -14.82 -6.02
N LEU A 82 0.27 -15.09 -4.78
CA LEU A 82 1.57 -15.78 -4.58
C LEU A 82 1.53 -17.31 -4.79
N ARG A 83 0.35 -17.93 -4.88
CA ARG A 83 0.22 -19.37 -5.18
C ARG A 83 -0.30 -19.68 -6.59
N SER A 84 -0.78 -18.68 -7.33
CA SER A 84 -1.29 -18.86 -8.71
C SER A 84 -0.41 -18.16 -9.76
N ARG A 85 0.34 -17.12 -9.39
CA ARG A 85 1.53 -16.72 -10.14
C ARG A 85 2.75 -17.37 -9.54
N SER A 86 3.01 -18.62 -9.92
CA SER A 86 4.36 -18.90 -10.38
C SER A 86 4.56 -18.07 -11.65
N LEU A 87 4.75 -16.75 -11.51
CA LEU A 87 5.52 -16.06 -12.53
C LEU A 87 6.80 -16.88 -12.63
N PRO A 88 7.22 -17.28 -13.85
CA PRO A 88 8.55 -17.85 -13.97
C PRO A 88 9.49 -16.89 -13.23
N PRO A 89 10.41 -17.41 -12.38
CA PRO A 89 11.39 -16.53 -11.77
C PRO A 89 11.94 -15.70 -12.91
N VAL A 90 11.86 -14.37 -12.79
CA VAL A 90 12.50 -13.46 -13.72
C VAL A 90 13.96 -13.82 -13.60
N SER A 91 14.41 -14.72 -14.47
CA SER A 91 15.79 -15.11 -14.57
C SER A 91 16.52 -13.81 -14.88
N LYS A 92 17.60 -13.58 -14.14
CA LYS A 92 18.58 -12.53 -14.42
C LYS A 92 18.71 -12.32 -15.93
N PRO A 93 18.80 -11.07 -16.41
CA PRO A 93 19.04 -10.82 -17.83
C PRO A 93 20.28 -11.65 -18.23
N SER A 94 20.06 -12.67 -19.07
CA SER A 94 21.15 -13.50 -19.57
C SER A 94 21.99 -12.61 -20.48
N GLU A 95 23.31 -12.62 -20.30
CA GLU A 95 24.26 -12.03 -21.24
C GLU A 95 23.87 -12.41 -22.68
N GLY A 96 23.29 -11.46 -23.42
CA GLY A 96 22.78 -11.71 -24.77
C GLY A 96 21.32 -11.32 -25.03
N GLY A 97 20.96 -10.05 -24.83
CA GLY A 97 20.19 -9.33 -25.85
C GLY A 97 18.65 -9.40 -25.86
N GLN A 98 17.96 -9.76 -24.77
CA GLN A 98 16.52 -9.51 -24.67
C GLN A 98 16.14 -8.90 -23.31
N TYR A 99 16.00 -7.58 -23.28
CA TYR A 99 15.46 -6.83 -22.13
C TYR A 99 13.96 -6.61 -22.32
N GLU A 100 13.17 -6.80 -21.27
CA GLU A 100 11.73 -6.50 -21.26
C GLU A 100 11.52 -5.00 -21.08
N CYS A 101 11.26 -4.28 -22.18
CA CYS A 101 11.10 -2.82 -22.16
C CYS A 101 9.64 -2.35 -22.15
N SER A 102 8.65 -3.24 -21.96
CA SER A 102 7.21 -2.88 -22.01
C SER A 102 6.63 -2.55 -20.63
N ARG A 103 7.35 -2.85 -19.55
CA ARG A 103 6.94 -2.61 -18.16
C ARG A 103 8.15 -2.40 -17.28
N ASN A 104 7.95 -1.80 -16.10
CA ASN A 104 9.02 -1.73 -15.12
C ASN A 104 9.36 -3.12 -14.56
N ALA A 105 10.42 -3.75 -15.08
CA ALA A 105 10.81 -5.12 -14.79
C ALA A 105 12.13 -5.29 -14.03
N TYR A 106 13.00 -4.27 -13.98
CA TYR A 106 14.36 -4.37 -13.45
C TYR A 106 14.68 -3.21 -12.50
N ASN A 107 15.45 -3.49 -11.47
CA ASN A 107 16.04 -2.52 -10.52
C ASN A 107 17.56 -2.68 -10.51
N CYS A 108 18.29 -1.71 -9.95
CA CYS A 108 19.74 -1.79 -9.82
C CYS A 108 20.24 -3.03 -9.07
N SER A 109 19.46 -3.53 -8.09
CA SER A 109 19.79 -4.76 -7.37
C SER A 109 19.75 -6.03 -8.23
N ASP A 110 19.18 -5.96 -9.43
CA ASP A 110 19.03 -7.10 -10.33
C ASP A 110 20.27 -7.32 -11.22
N PHE A 111 21.20 -6.36 -11.25
CA PHE A 111 22.42 -6.36 -12.05
C PHE A 111 23.66 -6.56 -11.17
N ALA A 112 24.67 -7.25 -11.69
CA ALA A 112 25.92 -7.49 -10.96
C ALA A 112 26.89 -6.30 -11.08
N THR A 113 26.81 -5.56 -12.19
CA THR A 113 27.70 -4.43 -12.49
C THR A 113 26.92 -3.25 -13.08
N GLN A 114 27.50 -2.05 -12.97
CA GLN A 114 26.97 -0.85 -13.61
C GLN A 114 26.83 -1.04 -15.12
N VAL A 115 27.80 -1.71 -15.76
CA VAL A 115 27.83 -1.96 -17.21
C VAL A 115 26.63 -2.79 -17.69
N GLU A 116 26.23 -3.80 -16.91
CA GLU A 116 25.05 -4.60 -17.22
C GLU A 116 23.75 -3.79 -17.11
N ALA A 117 23.64 -2.95 -16.07
CA ALA A 117 22.50 -2.06 -15.87
C ALA A 117 22.42 -1.00 -16.97
N GLN A 118 23.55 -0.43 -17.37
CA GLN A 118 23.67 0.52 -18.47
C GLN A 118 23.20 -0.08 -19.80
N SER A 119 23.62 -1.32 -20.09
CA SER A 119 23.22 -2.02 -21.32
C SER A 119 21.70 -2.25 -21.39
N ALA A 120 21.08 -2.58 -20.25
CA ALA A 120 19.63 -2.72 -20.15
C ALA A 120 18.89 -1.39 -20.32
N PHE A 121 19.42 -0.34 -19.67
CA PHE A 121 18.89 1.01 -19.74
C PHE A 121 18.89 1.54 -21.19
N GLU A 122 20.02 1.46 -21.89
CA GLU A 122 20.14 1.90 -23.28
C GLU A 122 19.25 1.10 -24.23
N SER A 123 19.17 -0.22 -24.04
CA SER A 123 18.34 -1.10 -24.87
C SER A 123 16.84 -0.79 -24.77
N CYS A 124 16.40 -0.23 -23.63
CA CYS A 124 15.01 0.16 -23.41
C CYS A 124 14.72 1.65 -23.67
N GLY A 125 15.70 2.38 -24.22
CA GLY A 125 15.55 3.77 -24.68
C GLY A 125 16.31 4.81 -23.85
N GLY A 126 17.06 4.38 -22.84
CA GLY A 126 17.98 5.20 -22.04
C GLY A 126 17.30 6.42 -21.43
N ILE A 127 18.01 7.56 -21.46
CA ILE A 127 17.55 8.84 -20.91
C ILE A 127 16.18 9.30 -21.45
N ASN A 128 15.85 8.91 -22.69
CA ASN A 128 14.58 9.28 -23.32
C ASN A 128 13.41 8.41 -22.84
N HIS A 129 13.68 7.23 -22.31
CA HIS A 129 12.66 6.29 -21.86
C HIS A 129 13.16 5.39 -20.72
N ASN A 130 13.35 6.01 -19.56
CA ASN A 130 13.76 5.35 -18.32
C ASN A 130 12.62 4.53 -17.67
N ILE A 131 12.10 3.53 -18.40
CA ILE A 131 10.96 2.71 -17.95
C ILE A 131 11.27 1.90 -16.69
N HIS A 132 12.53 1.53 -16.51
CA HIS A 132 13.03 0.75 -15.39
C HIS A 132 13.50 1.59 -14.21
N LYS A 133 13.57 2.92 -14.35
CA LYS A 133 14.07 3.84 -13.32
C LYS A 133 15.48 3.50 -12.85
N LEU A 134 16.34 3.06 -13.77
CA LEU A 134 17.74 2.69 -13.46
C LEU A 134 18.64 3.93 -13.34
N ASP A 135 18.27 5.01 -14.03
CA ASP A 135 18.92 6.33 -13.97
C ASP A 135 18.04 7.29 -13.15
N ALA A 136 18.34 7.50 -11.88
CA ALA A 136 17.43 8.20 -10.97
C ALA A 136 17.55 9.72 -11.06
N ASP A 137 18.73 10.22 -11.40
CA ASP A 137 19.11 11.62 -11.52
C ASP A 137 19.04 12.14 -12.96
N GLY A 138 18.89 11.24 -13.93
CA GLY A 138 18.56 11.56 -15.32
C GLY A 138 19.75 12.07 -16.11
N ASP A 139 20.97 11.67 -15.74
CA ASP A 139 22.20 12.11 -16.37
C ASP A 139 22.66 11.17 -17.49
N GLY A 140 21.99 10.02 -17.65
CA GLY A 140 22.26 9.01 -18.65
C GLY A 140 23.10 7.83 -18.14
N GLU A 141 23.54 7.84 -16.88
CA GLU A 141 24.27 6.75 -16.24
C GLU A 141 23.33 5.93 -15.32
N ALA A 142 23.09 4.68 -15.70
CA ALA A 142 22.23 3.79 -14.94
C ALA A 142 22.99 3.20 -13.74
N CYS A 143 22.37 3.21 -12.57
CA CYS A 143 22.82 2.47 -11.38
C CYS A 143 24.28 2.71 -10.98
N GLU A 144 24.73 3.97 -10.94
CA GLU A 144 26.10 4.39 -10.59
C GLU A 144 26.64 3.88 -9.25
N SER A 145 25.77 3.37 -8.37
CA SER A 145 26.15 2.75 -7.10
C SER A 145 26.68 1.32 -7.24
N LEU A 146 26.58 0.72 -8.43
CA LEU A 146 27.11 -0.60 -8.74
C LEU A 146 28.59 -0.53 -9.13
N PRO A 147 29.36 -1.62 -8.89
CA PRO A 147 30.75 -1.72 -9.30
C PRO A 147 30.95 -1.86 -10.80
#